data_AF-A0A849H0X3-F1
#
_entry.id   AF-A0A849H0X3-F1
#
_cell.length_a   1.000
_cell.length_b   1.000
_cell.length_c   1.000
_cell.angle_alpha   90.00
_cell.angle_beta   90.00
_cell.angle_gamma   90.00
#
_symmetry.space_group_name_H-M   'P 1'
#
loop_
_entity.id
_entity.type
_entity.pdbx_description
1 polymer ?
#
loop_
_entity_poly.entity_id
_entity_poly.type
_entity_poly.pdbx_seq_one_letter_code
_entity_poly.pdbx_strand_id
1 'polypeptide(L)'
;SPDFGWYQVLVFYPLIVGMPYLVGPDIYSRVFCARDSDTARKASLLAALGVIPLSFLLATLGLLLFGLYPGLSPETAFPHALSELAPVGLKGVIVVGVLGAIMSSADTTLISASTILSLNVATPLLGIEEDRRLFLTRFFVVVLGAGAWGLASFQQGIISSLLLAYTVFVGGIALPTLGSFWKDRLGITSSGALWAVILGGLTAVLAEIGEGRWLMRLTGTGGAEFLESVLGAEYGSILPLVVSGTALFGVSWSLRSRPSRS
;
A
#
# COMPACT_ATOMS: atom_id res chain seq x y z
N SER A 1 4.99 21.79 12.49
CA SER A 1 5.20 21.96 11.04
C SER A 1 3.87 22.32 10.41
N PRO A 2 3.83 23.19 9.39
CA PRO A 2 2.61 23.52 8.65
C PRO A 2 2.00 22.30 7.94
N ASP A 3 2.77 21.21 7.84
CA ASP A 3 2.45 20.00 7.09
C ASP A 3 1.69 18.94 7.90
N PHE A 4 1.01 19.28 9.01
CA PHE A 4 0.11 18.36 9.72
C PHE A 4 -1.25 19.00 10.00
N GLY A 5 -2.04 19.16 8.93
CA GLY A 5 -3.35 19.80 8.95
C GLY A 5 -4.52 18.83 9.13
N TRP A 6 -5.72 19.38 9.35
CA TRP A 6 -6.97 18.59 9.44
C TRP A 6 -7.20 17.72 8.20
N TYR A 7 -6.81 18.23 7.02
CA TYR A 7 -6.94 17.54 5.74
C TYR A 7 -6.18 16.23 5.74
N GLN A 8 -4.96 16.23 6.27
CA GLN A 8 -4.14 15.04 6.25
C GLN A 8 -4.67 13.98 7.21
N VAL A 9 -5.06 14.41 8.43
CA VAL A 9 -5.55 13.49 9.47
C VAL A 9 -6.88 12.87 9.10
N LEU A 10 -7.82 13.65 8.53
CA LEU A 10 -9.18 13.19 8.29
C LEU A 10 -9.39 12.64 6.87
N VAL A 11 -8.60 13.07 5.89
CA VAL A 11 -8.79 12.69 4.48
C VAL A 11 -7.60 11.86 3.99
N PHE A 12 -6.39 12.41 4.03
CA PHE A 12 -5.23 11.77 3.41
C PHE A 12 -4.85 10.43 4.05
N TYR A 13 -4.53 10.39 5.35
CA TYR A 13 -4.07 9.18 6.02
C TYR A 13 -5.13 8.09 6.05
N PRO A 14 -6.42 8.36 6.37
CA PRO A 14 -7.45 7.33 6.30
C PRO A 14 -7.62 6.75 4.88
N LEU A 15 -7.48 7.58 3.85
CA LEU A 15 -7.63 7.15 2.46
C LEU A 15 -6.41 6.37 1.97
N ILE A 16 -5.19 6.86 2.17
CA ILE A 16 -3.97 6.23 1.64
C ILE A 16 -3.50 5.08 2.54
N VAL A 17 -3.51 5.27 3.85
CA VAL A 17 -3.06 4.24 4.80
C VAL A 17 -4.18 3.28 5.19
N GLY A 18 -5.43 3.74 5.28
CA GLY A 18 -6.55 2.90 5.70
C GLY A 18 -7.08 1.96 4.61
N MET A 19 -7.13 2.42 3.35
CA MET A 19 -7.65 1.60 2.23
C MET A 19 -6.89 0.29 1.98
N PRO A 20 -5.55 0.22 2.09
CA PRO A 20 -4.82 -1.04 2.03
C PRO A 20 -5.32 -2.07 3.04
N TYR A 21 -5.72 -1.67 4.25
CA TYR A 21 -6.27 -2.61 5.23
C TYR A 21 -7.69 -3.08 4.88
N LEU A 22 -8.46 -2.26 4.15
CA LEU A 22 -9.80 -2.63 3.72
C LEU A 22 -9.79 -3.56 2.50
N VAL A 23 -8.87 -3.32 1.56
CA VAL A 23 -8.86 -3.97 0.24
C VAL A 23 -7.75 -5.04 0.14
N GLY A 24 -6.80 -5.02 1.07
CA GLY A 24 -5.62 -5.90 1.10
C GLY A 24 -5.99 -7.38 1.20
N PRO A 25 -5.47 -8.23 0.30
CA PRO A 25 -5.79 -9.67 0.30
C PRO A 25 -5.27 -10.40 1.55
N ASP A 26 -4.28 -9.84 2.24
CA ASP A 26 -3.67 -10.39 3.44
C ASP A 26 -4.66 -10.47 4.62
N ILE A 27 -5.51 -9.44 4.82
CA ILE A 27 -6.54 -9.48 5.86
C ILE A 27 -7.64 -10.47 5.50
N TYR A 28 -8.09 -10.46 4.25
CA TYR A 28 -9.12 -11.39 3.79
C TYR A 28 -8.69 -12.85 3.92
N SER A 29 -7.43 -13.17 3.58
CA SER A 29 -6.92 -14.54 3.74
C SER A 29 -6.99 -15.01 5.19
N ARG A 30 -6.62 -14.16 6.16
CA ARG A 30 -6.70 -14.49 7.60
C ARG A 30 -8.14 -14.68 8.07
N VAL A 31 -9.07 -13.84 7.59
CA VAL A 31 -10.49 -13.96 7.91
C VAL A 31 -11.08 -15.25 7.33
N PHE A 32 -10.73 -15.62 6.10
CA PHE A 32 -11.22 -16.84 5.44
C PHE A 32 -10.62 -18.13 6.02
N CYS A 33 -9.47 -18.05 6.70
CA CYS A 33 -8.91 -19.18 7.44
C CYS A 33 -9.55 -19.37 8.83
N ALA A 34 -10.41 -18.46 9.29
CA ALA A 34 -11.08 -18.60 10.58
C ALA A 34 -12.13 -19.71 10.53
N ARG A 35 -12.30 -20.41 11.67
CA ARG A 35 -13.27 -21.51 11.81
C ARG A 35 -14.72 -21.07 11.59
N ASP A 36 -15.05 -19.87 12.07
CA ASP A 36 -16.40 -19.31 12.06
C ASP A 36 -16.35 -17.77 12.13
N SER A 37 -17.46 -17.12 11.78
CA SER A 37 -17.58 -15.66 11.72
C SER A 37 -17.38 -14.99 13.07
N ASP A 38 -17.79 -15.64 14.17
CA ASP A 38 -17.66 -15.09 15.52
C ASP A 38 -16.20 -15.08 15.96
N THR A 39 -15.45 -16.13 15.65
CA THR A 39 -14.01 -16.24 15.87
C THR A 39 -13.27 -15.18 15.05
N ALA A 40 -13.61 -15.00 13.78
CA ALA A 40 -13.02 -13.95 12.95
C ALA A 40 -13.27 -12.55 13.54
N ARG A 41 -14.50 -12.25 13.95
CA ARG A 41 -14.86 -10.95 14.54
C ARG A 41 -14.13 -10.70 15.86
N LYS A 42 -14.09 -11.70 16.76
CA LYS A 42 -13.38 -11.60 18.03
C LYS A 42 -11.88 -11.42 17.82
N ALA A 43 -11.28 -12.18 16.90
CA ALA A 43 -9.86 -12.05 16.58
C ALA A 43 -9.52 -10.64 16.06
N SER A 44 -10.31 -10.10 15.14
CA SER A 44 -10.12 -8.74 14.62
C SER A 44 -10.28 -7.67 15.71
N LEU A 45 -11.27 -7.81 16.59
CA LEU A 45 -11.46 -6.88 17.71
C LEU A 45 -10.31 -6.94 18.72
N LEU A 46 -9.84 -8.15 19.06
CA LEU A 46 -8.70 -8.33 19.95
C LEU A 46 -7.41 -7.78 19.34
N ALA A 47 -7.21 -7.98 18.03
CA ALA A 47 -6.08 -7.41 17.31
C ALA A 47 -6.10 -5.88 17.35
N ALA A 48 -7.26 -5.26 17.07
CA ALA A 48 -7.42 -3.81 17.18
C ALA A 48 -7.15 -3.30 18.60
N LEU A 49 -7.69 -3.99 19.62
CA LEU A 49 -7.49 -3.64 21.03
C LEU A 49 -6.02 -3.76 21.46
N GLY A 50 -5.24 -4.65 20.85
CA GLY A 50 -3.80 -4.77 21.10
C GLY A 50 -2.97 -3.73 20.33
N VAL A 51 -3.30 -3.47 19.07
CA VAL A 51 -2.54 -2.55 18.20
C VAL A 51 -2.71 -1.09 18.63
N ILE A 52 -3.91 -0.65 19.00
CA ILE A 52 -4.17 0.74 19.40
C ILE A 52 -3.25 1.23 20.53
N PRO A 53 -3.20 0.57 21.71
CA PRO A 53 -2.32 1.01 22.80
C PRO A 53 -0.84 0.87 22.46
N LEU A 54 -0.47 -0.18 21.72
CA LEU A 54 0.91 -0.37 21.27
C LEU A 54 1.36 0.77 20.34
N SER A 55 0.52 1.16 19.38
CA SER A 55 0.78 2.29 18.48
C SER A 55 0.92 3.61 19.24
N PHE A 56 0.10 3.83 20.28
CA PHE A 56 0.23 5.03 21.12
C PHE A 56 1.54 5.03 21.92
N LEU A 57 1.96 3.88 22.46
CA LEU A 57 3.26 3.73 23.13
C LEU A 57 4.43 4.02 22.20
N LEU A 58 4.40 3.51 20.96
CA LEU A 58 5.46 3.77 19.98
C LEU A 58 5.48 5.23 19.51
N ALA A 59 4.32 5.84 19.30
CA ALA A 59 4.22 7.25 18.91
C ALA A 59 4.74 8.18 20.03
N THR A 60 4.34 7.92 21.28
CA THR A 60 4.84 8.69 22.43
C THR A 60 6.33 8.50 22.65
N LEU A 61 6.87 7.29 22.46
CA LEU A 61 8.31 7.05 22.47
C LEU A 61 9.03 7.90 21.42
N GLY A 62 8.52 7.96 20.19
CA GLY A 62 9.08 8.80 19.14
C GLY A 62 9.10 10.30 19.52
N LEU A 63 8.02 10.79 20.13
CA LEU A 63 7.94 12.18 20.60
C LEU A 63 8.93 12.47 21.75
N LEU A 64 9.09 11.54 22.69
CA LEU A 64 10.06 11.67 23.77
C LEU A 64 11.50 11.72 23.23
N LEU A 65 11.84 10.85 22.28
CA LEU A 65 13.16 10.84 21.65
C LEU A 65 13.44 12.12 20.87
N PHE A 66 12.44 12.65 20.18
CA PHE A 66 12.55 13.94 19.49
C PHE A 66 12.85 15.09 20.48
N GLY A 67 12.23 15.08 21.66
CA GLY A 67 12.48 16.08 22.71
C GLY A 67 13.84 15.92 23.41
N LEU A 68 14.29 14.68 23.63
CA LEU A 68 15.55 14.39 24.32
C LEU A 68 16.78 14.54 23.42
N TYR A 69 16.65 14.22 22.14
CA TYR A 69 17.74 14.22 21.17
C TYR A 69 17.41 15.08 19.94
N PRO A 70 17.42 16.43 20.09
CA PRO A 70 17.13 17.32 18.99
C PRO A 70 18.19 17.18 17.89
N GLY A 71 17.74 16.94 16.65
CA GLY A 71 18.62 16.78 15.48
C GLY A 71 18.99 15.33 15.14
N LEU A 72 18.50 14.36 15.90
CA LEU A 72 18.62 12.95 15.54
C LEU A 72 17.73 12.63 14.34
N SER A 73 18.25 11.87 13.37
CA SER A 73 17.43 11.46 12.21
C SER A 73 16.33 10.48 12.65
N PRO A 74 15.08 10.62 12.15
CA PRO A 74 13.97 9.74 12.51
C PRO A 74 14.27 8.25 12.30
N GLU A 75 15.05 7.92 11.28
CA GLU A 75 15.43 6.55 10.91
C GLU A 75 16.37 5.91 11.93
N THR A 76 17.16 6.74 12.63
CA THR A 76 18.14 6.29 13.64
C THR A 76 17.61 6.41 15.08
N ALA A 77 16.42 6.98 15.26
CA ALA A 77 15.79 7.19 16.57
C ALA A 77 15.62 5.91 17.38
N PHE A 78 15.08 4.87 16.77
CA PHE A 78 14.85 3.61 17.46
C PHE A 78 16.17 2.88 17.81
N PRO A 79 17.13 2.70 16.87
CA PRO A 79 18.46 2.17 17.20
C PRO A 79 19.18 2.93 18.32
N HIS A 80 19.10 4.27 18.30
CA HIS A 80 19.72 5.12 19.32
C HIS A 80 19.06 4.94 20.70
N ALA A 81 17.73 4.87 20.74
CA ALA A 81 17.01 4.57 21.97
C ALA A 81 17.41 3.22 22.56
N LEU A 82 17.60 2.20 21.72
CA LEU A 82 18.06 0.89 22.15
C LEU A 82 19.52 0.89 22.63
N SER A 83 20.39 1.77 22.13
CA SER A 83 21.77 1.84 22.61
C SER A 83 21.89 2.53 23.95
N GLU A 84 21.10 3.60 24.16
CA GLU A 84 21.22 4.45 25.36
C GLU A 84 20.34 3.98 26.52
N LEU A 85 19.11 3.50 26.24
CA LEU A 85 18.12 3.20 27.30
C LEU A 85 18.03 1.71 27.65
N ALA A 86 18.43 0.79 26.76
CA ALA A 86 18.22 -0.64 26.98
C ALA A 86 19.40 -1.31 27.71
N PRO A 87 19.16 -2.09 28.78
CA PRO A 87 20.19 -2.92 29.42
C PRO A 87 20.79 -3.93 28.44
N VAL A 88 22.08 -4.23 28.57
CA VAL A 88 22.85 -5.09 27.64
C VAL A 88 22.17 -6.43 27.30
N GLY A 89 21.56 -7.12 28.28
CA GLY A 89 20.86 -8.39 28.04
C GLY A 89 19.49 -8.23 27.37
N LEU A 90 18.75 -7.16 27.68
CA LEU A 90 17.42 -6.91 27.13
C LEU A 90 17.48 -6.36 25.70
N LYS A 91 18.56 -5.63 25.37
CA LYS A 91 18.80 -5.07 24.04
C LYS A 91 18.75 -6.14 22.95
N GLY A 92 19.42 -7.28 23.17
CA GLY A 92 19.43 -8.40 22.22
C GLY A 92 18.04 -8.98 21.99
N VAL A 93 17.26 -9.16 23.07
CA VAL A 93 15.89 -9.68 22.99
C VAL A 93 14.98 -8.74 22.20
N ILE A 94 15.08 -7.43 22.44
CA ILE A 94 14.27 -6.44 21.71
C ILE A 94 14.63 -6.43 20.23
N VAL A 95 15.92 -6.43 19.89
CA VAL A 95 16.38 -6.45 18.49
C VAL A 95 15.89 -7.69 17.77
N VAL A 96 16.02 -8.88 18.38
CA VAL A 96 15.52 -10.13 17.80
C VAL A 96 14.00 -10.10 17.64
N GLY A 97 13.27 -9.57 18.62
CA GLY A 97 11.81 -9.43 18.54
C GLY A 97 11.36 -8.52 17.41
N VAL A 98 11.99 -7.35 17.25
CA VAL A 98 11.69 -6.40 16.18
C VAL A 98 12.04 -6.98 14.80
N LEU A 99 13.23 -7.60 14.67
CA LEU A 99 13.62 -8.26 13.42
C LEU A 99 12.64 -9.39 13.07
N GLY A 100 12.25 -10.21 14.04
CA GLY A 100 11.25 -11.26 13.84
C GLY A 100 9.88 -10.72 13.39
N ALA A 101 9.42 -9.61 13.97
CA ALA A 101 8.18 -8.96 13.56
C ALA A 101 8.24 -8.41 12.13
N ILE A 102 9.36 -7.80 11.74
CA ILE A 102 9.59 -7.28 10.38
C ILE A 102 9.65 -8.45 9.37
N MET A 103 10.40 -9.50 9.69
CA MET A 103 10.52 -10.68 8.81
C MET A 103 9.18 -11.39 8.61
N SER A 104 8.38 -11.56 9.66
CA SER A 104 7.04 -12.17 9.56
C SER A 104 6.11 -11.42 8.57
N SER A 105 6.17 -10.09 8.60
CA SER A 105 5.41 -9.25 7.68
C SER A 105 5.96 -9.34 6.25
N ALA A 106 7.28 -9.26 6.09
CA ALA A 106 7.95 -9.37 4.80
C ALA A 106 7.70 -10.72 4.12
N ASP A 107 7.76 -11.82 4.87
CA ASP A 107 7.48 -13.16 4.36
C ASP A 107 6.04 -13.27 3.85
N THR A 108 5.07 -12.74 4.62
CA THR A 108 3.66 -12.74 4.25
C THR A 108 3.40 -11.95 2.96
N THR A 109 3.99 -10.77 2.82
CA THR A 109 3.80 -9.94 1.61
C THR A 109 4.49 -10.54 0.39
N LEU A 110 5.73 -11.03 0.56
CA LEU A 110 6.51 -11.64 -0.51
C LEU A 110 5.85 -12.91 -1.05
N ILE A 111 5.38 -13.80 -0.17
CA ILE A 111 4.73 -15.04 -0.59
C ILE A 111 3.36 -14.76 -1.22
N SER A 112 2.60 -13.78 -0.70
CA SER A 112 1.31 -13.40 -1.26
C SER A 112 1.48 -12.82 -2.67
N ALA A 113 2.39 -11.86 -2.86
CA ALA A 113 2.68 -11.28 -4.17
C ALA A 113 3.18 -12.34 -5.17
N SER A 114 4.09 -13.22 -4.73
CA SER A 114 4.64 -14.29 -5.58
C SER A 114 3.58 -15.29 -6.00
N THR A 115 2.66 -15.64 -5.10
CA THR A 115 1.55 -16.56 -5.37
C THR A 115 0.53 -15.92 -6.30
N ILE A 116 0.23 -14.63 -6.13
CA ILE A 116 -0.65 -13.90 -7.05
C ILE A 116 -0.03 -13.86 -8.45
N LEU A 117 1.26 -13.55 -8.57
CA LEU A 117 1.92 -13.54 -9.88
C LEU A 117 2.00 -14.92 -10.52
N SER A 118 2.29 -15.97 -9.75
CA SER A 118 2.39 -17.32 -10.30
C SER A 118 1.02 -17.88 -10.72
N LEU A 119 0.02 -17.81 -9.85
CA LEU A 119 -1.29 -18.45 -10.06
C LEU A 119 -2.25 -17.60 -10.89
N ASN A 120 -2.28 -16.27 -10.69
CA ASN A 120 -3.29 -15.42 -11.32
C ASN A 120 -2.79 -14.73 -12.59
N VAL A 121 -1.47 -14.59 -12.77
CA VAL A 121 -0.90 -13.90 -13.93
C VAL A 121 -0.17 -14.88 -14.84
N ALA A 122 0.87 -15.54 -14.35
CA ALA A 122 1.73 -16.36 -15.19
C ALA A 122 1.05 -17.67 -15.63
N THR A 123 0.33 -18.35 -14.75
CA THR A 123 -0.35 -19.62 -15.08
C THR A 123 -1.40 -19.45 -16.19
N PRO A 124 -2.33 -18.48 -16.13
CA PRO A 124 -3.34 -18.30 -17.17
C PRO A 124 -2.77 -17.76 -18.49
N LEU A 125 -1.71 -16.95 -18.44
CA LEU A 125 -1.10 -16.34 -19.63
C LEU A 125 -0.18 -17.30 -20.39
N LEU A 126 0.55 -18.17 -19.67
CA LEU A 126 1.56 -19.06 -20.25
C LEU A 126 1.12 -20.53 -20.29
N GLY A 127 -0.04 -20.87 -19.72
CA GLY A 127 -0.55 -22.24 -19.69
C GLY A 127 0.31 -23.19 -18.84
N ILE A 128 0.73 -22.74 -17.65
CA ILE A 128 1.68 -23.50 -16.81
C ILE A 128 1.00 -24.70 -16.13
N GLU A 129 1.61 -25.87 -16.25
CA GLU A 129 1.19 -27.11 -15.58
C GLU A 129 1.29 -27.01 -14.04
N GLU A 130 0.42 -27.75 -13.34
CA GLU A 130 0.31 -27.81 -11.88
C GLU A 130 1.68 -28.05 -11.21
N ASP A 131 2.46 -28.99 -11.75
CA ASP A 131 3.75 -29.44 -11.20
C ASP A 131 4.82 -28.33 -11.21
N ARG A 132 4.69 -27.35 -12.11
CA ARG A 132 5.62 -26.23 -12.25
C ARG A 132 5.22 -25.00 -11.45
N ARG A 133 4.01 -24.97 -10.87
CA ARG A 133 3.51 -23.81 -10.12
C ARG A 133 4.35 -23.50 -8.88
N LEU A 134 4.78 -24.53 -8.15
CA LEU A 134 5.62 -24.36 -6.96
C LEU A 134 6.99 -23.78 -7.31
N PHE A 135 7.61 -24.27 -8.40
CA PHE A 135 8.87 -23.73 -8.89
C PHE A 135 8.72 -22.26 -9.30
N LEU A 136 7.63 -21.95 -10.00
CA LEU A 136 7.34 -20.60 -10.45
C LEU A 136 7.10 -19.62 -9.28
N THR A 137 6.36 -20.04 -8.25
CA THR A 137 6.19 -19.23 -7.04
C THR A 137 7.54 -18.97 -6.36
N ARG A 138 8.40 -19.98 -6.21
CA ARG A 138 9.76 -19.81 -5.63
C ARG A 138 10.63 -18.88 -6.47
N PHE A 139 10.52 -18.95 -7.80
CA PHE A 139 11.21 -18.03 -8.70
C PHE A 139 10.74 -16.58 -8.49
N PHE A 140 9.42 -16.34 -8.43
CA PHE A 140 8.89 -15.00 -8.15
C PHE A 140 9.27 -14.49 -6.76
N VAL A 141 9.37 -15.35 -5.74
CA VAL A 141 9.87 -14.97 -4.41
C VAL A 141 11.27 -14.37 -4.51
N VAL A 142 12.18 -15.03 -5.23
CA VAL A 142 13.56 -14.53 -5.41
C VAL A 142 13.59 -13.25 -6.23
N VAL A 143 12.83 -13.18 -7.33
CA VAL A 143 12.80 -12.00 -8.21
C VAL A 143 12.22 -10.79 -7.50
N LEU A 144 11.07 -10.93 -6.83
CA LEU A 144 10.45 -9.86 -6.06
C LEU A 144 11.31 -9.45 -4.87
N GLY A 145 11.96 -10.40 -4.19
CA GLY A 145 12.86 -10.12 -3.08
C GLY A 145 14.09 -9.32 -3.52
N ALA A 146 14.70 -9.70 -4.65
CA ALA A 146 15.80 -8.94 -5.25
C ALA A 146 15.35 -7.53 -5.70
N GLY A 147 14.15 -7.41 -6.27
CA GLY A 147 13.56 -6.12 -6.64
C GLY A 147 13.30 -5.21 -5.43
N ALA A 148 12.72 -5.77 -4.36
CA ALA A 148 12.48 -5.06 -3.10
C ALA A 148 13.79 -4.60 -2.46
N TRP A 149 14.83 -5.45 -2.44
CA TRP A 149 16.16 -5.08 -1.96
C TRP A 149 16.80 -3.97 -2.81
N GLY A 150 16.64 -4.03 -4.14
CA GLY A 150 17.06 -2.97 -5.04
C GLY A 150 16.39 -1.64 -4.71
N LEU A 151 15.06 -1.62 -4.58
CA LEU A 151 14.30 -0.41 -4.26
C LEU A 151 14.70 0.16 -2.88
N ALA A 152 14.83 -0.71 -1.87
CA ALA A 152 15.27 -0.33 -0.53
C ALA A 152 16.69 0.28 -0.50
N SER A 153 17.54 -0.05 -1.48
CA SER A 153 18.89 0.51 -1.59
C SER A 153 18.90 1.95 -2.12
N PHE A 154 17.87 2.35 -2.87
CA PHE A 154 17.74 3.70 -3.43
C PHE A 154 16.94 4.65 -2.53
N GLN A 155 15.96 4.15 -1.79
CA GLN A 155 15.08 4.97 -0.95
C GLN A 155 15.34 4.72 0.53
N GLN A 156 16.00 5.67 1.22
CA GLN A 156 16.38 5.50 2.63
C GLN A 156 15.25 5.86 3.63
N GLY A 157 14.21 6.57 3.20
CA GLY A 157 13.09 6.96 4.06
C GLY A 157 12.04 5.86 4.21
N ILE A 158 11.88 5.31 5.41
CA ILE A 158 10.91 4.24 5.69
C ILE A 158 9.47 4.71 5.46
N ILE A 159 9.12 5.88 6.01
CA ILE A 159 7.77 6.45 5.88
C ILE A 159 7.49 6.82 4.42
N SER A 160 8.44 7.45 3.73
CA SER A 160 8.30 7.80 2.31
C SER A 160 8.12 6.57 1.42
N SER A 161 8.89 5.50 1.68
CA SER A 161 8.75 4.24 0.94
C SER A 161 7.39 3.58 1.17
N LEU A 162 6.91 3.63 2.42
CA LEU A 162 5.60 3.10 2.79
C LEU A 162 4.47 3.88 2.11
N LEU A 163 4.53 5.21 2.14
CA LEU A 163 3.53 6.08 1.51
C LEU A 163 3.53 5.88 -0.01
N LEU A 164 4.69 5.81 -0.66
CA LEU A 164 4.80 5.45 -2.07
C LEU A 164 4.08 4.12 -2.37
N ALA A 165 4.39 3.07 -1.62
CA ALA A 165 3.79 1.76 -1.82
C ALA A 165 2.26 1.79 -1.65
N TYR A 166 1.77 2.50 -0.63
CA TYR A 166 0.34 2.67 -0.38
C TYR A 166 -0.35 3.51 -1.44
N THR A 167 0.24 4.61 -1.89
CA THR A 167 -0.30 5.44 -2.97
C THR A 167 -0.43 4.64 -4.28
N VAL A 168 0.57 3.82 -4.62
CA VAL A 168 0.50 2.92 -5.77
C VAL A 168 -0.59 1.86 -5.59
N PHE A 169 -0.66 1.23 -4.42
CA PHE A 169 -1.68 0.23 -4.12
C PHE A 169 -3.10 0.81 -4.19
N VAL A 170 -3.31 1.95 -3.54
CA VAL A 170 -4.62 2.60 -3.45
C VAL A 170 -5.04 3.17 -4.80
N GLY A 171 -4.13 3.86 -5.49
CA GLY A 171 -4.38 4.38 -6.83
C GLY A 171 -4.76 3.29 -7.83
N GLY A 172 -4.05 2.16 -7.84
CA GLY A 172 -4.33 1.07 -8.77
C GLY A 172 -5.50 0.18 -8.36
N ILE A 173 -5.56 -0.27 -7.11
CA ILE A 173 -6.34 -1.46 -6.72
C ILE A 173 -7.58 -1.11 -5.90
N ALA A 174 -7.56 -0.02 -5.12
CA ALA A 174 -8.64 0.27 -4.18
C ALA A 174 -10.00 0.47 -4.86
N LEU A 175 -10.05 1.36 -5.86
CA LEU A 175 -11.31 1.68 -6.56
C LEU A 175 -11.85 0.52 -7.40
N PRO A 176 -11.05 -0.19 -8.21
CA PRO A 176 -11.56 -1.36 -8.96
C PRO A 176 -12.11 -2.45 -8.03
N THR A 177 -11.46 -2.69 -6.89
CA THR A 177 -11.89 -3.73 -5.95
C THR A 177 -13.17 -3.33 -5.23
N LEU A 178 -13.26 -2.09 -4.72
CA LEU A 178 -14.49 -1.59 -4.13
C LEU A 178 -15.65 -1.56 -5.14
N GLY A 179 -15.38 -1.10 -6.35
CA GLY A 179 -16.37 -1.07 -7.43
C GLY A 179 -16.90 -2.45 -7.78
N SER A 180 -16.07 -3.50 -7.66
CA SER A 180 -16.50 -4.87 -7.92
C SER A 180 -17.63 -5.36 -7.02
N PHE A 181 -17.76 -4.86 -5.78
CA PHE A 181 -18.87 -5.23 -4.89
C PHE A 181 -20.23 -4.76 -5.40
N TRP A 182 -20.27 -3.67 -6.18
CA TRP A 182 -21.49 -3.13 -6.79
C TRP A 182 -21.46 -3.19 -8.31
N LYS A 183 -20.74 -4.16 -8.88
CA LYS A 183 -20.56 -4.33 -10.34
C LYS A 183 -21.86 -4.20 -11.13
N ASP A 184 -22.93 -4.83 -10.66
CA ASP A 184 -24.22 -4.87 -11.35
C ASP A 184 -24.94 -3.53 -11.34
N ARG A 185 -24.88 -2.80 -10.21
CA ARG A 185 -25.47 -1.46 -10.07
C ARG A 185 -24.64 -0.38 -10.77
N LEU A 186 -23.31 -0.46 -10.66
CA LEU A 186 -22.40 0.62 -11.04
C LEU A 186 -21.93 0.58 -12.47
N GLY A 187 -22.13 -0.52 -13.18
CA GLY A 187 -21.74 -0.52 -14.58
C GLY A 187 -20.50 -1.34 -14.93
N ILE A 188 -19.81 -1.92 -13.94
CA ILE A 188 -18.37 -2.12 -14.07
C ILE A 188 -18.04 -3.32 -14.97
N THR A 189 -17.18 -3.06 -15.96
CA THR A 189 -16.67 -4.07 -16.91
C THR A 189 -15.27 -4.52 -16.51
N SER A 190 -14.90 -5.76 -16.85
CA SER A 190 -13.55 -6.28 -16.59
C SER A 190 -12.46 -5.44 -17.25
N SER A 191 -12.72 -4.94 -18.46
CA SER A 191 -11.81 -4.04 -19.17
C SER A 191 -11.67 -2.69 -18.46
N GLY A 192 -12.76 -2.12 -17.93
CA GLY A 192 -12.70 -0.88 -17.16
C GLY A 192 -11.90 -1.03 -15.86
N ALA A 193 -12.05 -2.16 -15.17
CA ALA A 193 -11.24 -2.48 -13.99
C ALA A 193 -9.75 -2.62 -14.33
N LEU A 194 -9.41 -3.28 -15.43
CA LEU A 194 -8.03 -3.42 -15.90
C LEU A 194 -7.39 -2.05 -16.21
N TRP A 195 -8.09 -1.20 -16.95
CA TRP A 195 -7.59 0.14 -17.29
C TRP A 195 -7.45 1.03 -16.06
N ALA A 196 -8.34 0.90 -15.08
CA ALA A 196 -8.23 1.61 -13.81
C ALA A 196 -6.97 1.19 -13.01
N VAL A 197 -6.68 -0.12 -12.96
CA VAL A 197 -5.44 -0.62 -12.34
C VAL A 197 -4.20 -0.09 -13.05
N ILE A 198 -4.17 -0.15 -14.39
CA ILE A 198 -3.01 0.27 -15.18
C ILE A 198 -2.81 1.79 -15.07
N LEU A 199 -3.84 2.59 -15.33
CA LEU A 199 -3.73 4.04 -15.35
C LEU A 199 -3.56 4.61 -13.94
N GLY A 200 -4.27 4.08 -12.94
CA GLY A 200 -4.10 4.45 -11.54
C GLY A 200 -2.71 4.09 -11.01
N GLY A 201 -2.25 2.87 -11.24
CA GLY A 201 -0.91 2.44 -10.81
C GLY A 201 0.20 3.24 -11.48
N LEU A 202 0.11 3.46 -12.80
CA LEU A 202 1.11 4.22 -13.55
C LEU A 202 1.17 5.68 -13.11
N THR A 203 0.01 6.31 -12.89
CA THR A 203 -0.02 7.70 -12.41
C THR A 203 0.52 7.84 -10.99
N ALA A 204 0.27 6.87 -10.10
CA ALA A 204 0.88 6.85 -8.76
C ALA A 204 2.41 6.76 -8.82
N VAL A 205 2.94 5.86 -9.66
CA VAL A 205 4.39 5.71 -9.84
C VAL A 205 5.01 7.00 -10.39
N LEU A 206 4.37 7.61 -11.40
CA LEU A 206 4.86 8.85 -12.01
C LEU A 206 4.78 10.07 -11.08
N ALA A 207 3.76 10.12 -10.21
CA ALA A 207 3.61 11.18 -9.23
C ALA A 207 4.73 11.12 -8.18
N GLU A 208 5.02 9.94 -7.65
CA GLU A 208 5.90 9.77 -6.49
C GLU A 208 7.39 9.59 -6.85
N ILE A 209 7.75 8.81 -7.89
CA ILE A 209 9.17 8.64 -8.30
C ILE A 209 9.78 9.97 -8.79
N GLY A 210 8.94 10.90 -9.26
CA GLY A 210 9.38 12.20 -9.74
C GLY A 210 9.42 13.33 -8.73
N GLU A 211 9.00 13.10 -7.48
CA GLU A 211 8.61 14.19 -6.56
C GLU A 211 7.68 15.20 -7.25
N GLY A 212 6.71 14.70 -8.04
CA GLY A 212 5.83 15.55 -8.84
C GLY A 212 6.48 16.21 -10.06
N ARG A 213 7.80 16.17 -10.28
CA ARG A 213 8.48 16.82 -11.44
C ARG A 213 8.07 16.24 -12.79
N TRP A 214 7.87 14.92 -12.86
CA TRP A 214 7.37 14.28 -14.09
C TRP A 214 5.92 14.65 -14.34
N LEU A 215 5.13 14.71 -13.28
CA LEU A 215 3.74 15.10 -13.36
C LEU A 215 3.61 16.57 -13.81
N MET A 216 4.39 17.47 -13.21
CA MET A 216 4.48 18.89 -13.54
C MET A 216 4.99 19.15 -14.97
N ARG A 217 5.85 18.27 -15.50
CA ARG A 217 6.25 18.32 -16.92
C ARG A 217 5.13 17.89 -17.87
N LEU A 218 4.25 16.98 -17.44
CA LEU A 218 3.14 16.49 -18.25
C LEU A 218 1.91 17.41 -18.18
N THR A 219 1.62 17.97 -17.00
CA THR A 219 0.47 18.88 -16.78
C THR A 219 0.80 20.35 -17.04
N GLY A 220 2.09 20.70 -17.12
CA GLY A 220 2.55 22.09 -17.16
C GLY A 220 2.42 22.79 -15.81
N THR A 221 3.07 23.95 -15.66
CA THR A 221 3.06 24.73 -14.41
C THR A 221 1.65 25.13 -13.98
N GLY A 222 0.81 25.59 -14.92
CA GLY A 222 -0.58 25.97 -14.63
C GLY A 222 -1.51 24.78 -14.32
N GLY A 223 -1.20 23.58 -14.85
CA GLY A 223 -1.97 22.37 -14.53
C GLY A 223 -1.66 21.85 -13.13
N ALA A 224 -0.41 21.93 -12.69
CA ALA A 224 -0.01 21.58 -11.33
C ALA A 224 -0.64 22.51 -10.28
N GLU A 225 -0.64 23.84 -10.53
CA GLU A 225 -1.30 24.81 -9.65
C GLU A 225 -2.82 24.58 -9.56
N PHE A 226 -3.47 24.25 -10.68
CA PHE A 226 -4.89 23.89 -10.67
C PHE A 226 -5.15 22.62 -9.85
N LEU A 227 -4.34 21.57 -10.05
CA LEU A 227 -4.47 20.32 -9.31
C LEU A 227 -4.22 20.52 -7.82
N GLU A 228 -3.25 21.35 -7.44
CA GLU A 228 -3.00 21.70 -6.04
C GLU A 228 -4.18 22.50 -5.43
N SER A 229 -4.81 23.38 -6.20
CA SER A 229 -5.98 24.14 -5.76
C SER A 229 -7.24 23.26 -5.54
N VAL A 230 -7.37 22.17 -6.30
CA VAL A 230 -8.56 21.29 -6.28
C VAL A 230 -8.36 20.07 -5.37
N LEU A 231 -7.17 19.47 -5.40
CA LEU A 231 -6.85 18.23 -4.67
C LEU A 231 -6.01 18.47 -3.42
N GLY A 232 -5.56 19.71 -3.17
CA GLY A 232 -4.74 20.08 -2.02
C GLY A 232 -3.25 19.81 -2.21
N ALA A 233 -2.48 20.09 -1.15
CA ALA A 233 -1.02 20.00 -1.14
C ALA A 233 -0.47 18.59 -1.47
N GLU A 234 -1.28 17.53 -1.28
CA GLU A 234 -0.89 16.14 -1.53
C GLU A 234 -1.53 15.57 -2.81
N TYR A 235 -1.76 16.43 -3.81
CA TYR A 235 -2.36 16.05 -5.09
C TYR A 235 -1.65 14.87 -5.76
N GLY A 236 -0.33 14.71 -5.56
CA GLY A 236 0.45 13.61 -6.12
C GLY A 236 -0.05 12.22 -5.71
N SER A 237 -0.55 12.08 -4.48
CA SER A 237 -1.03 10.82 -3.95
C SER A 237 -2.53 10.59 -4.17
N ILE A 238 -3.31 11.64 -4.45
CA ILE A 238 -4.76 11.57 -4.65
C ILE A 238 -5.13 11.51 -6.14
N LEU A 239 -4.36 12.15 -7.00
CA LEU A 239 -4.58 12.11 -8.45
C LEU A 239 -4.68 10.67 -9.01
N PRO A 240 -3.87 9.69 -8.56
CA PRO A 240 -3.98 8.31 -9.04
C PRO A 240 -5.36 7.68 -8.78
N LEU A 241 -5.99 8.01 -7.65
CA LEU A 241 -7.36 7.59 -7.35
C LEU A 241 -8.36 8.21 -8.32
N VAL A 242 -8.24 9.51 -8.60
CA VAL A 242 -9.12 10.19 -9.56
C VAL A 242 -8.98 9.60 -10.95
N VAL A 243 -7.75 9.34 -11.39
CA VAL A 243 -7.46 8.71 -12.69
C VAL A 243 -8.01 7.29 -12.77
N SER A 244 -7.82 6.50 -11.72
CA SER A 244 -8.37 5.14 -11.63
C SER A 244 -9.89 5.13 -11.66
N GLY A 245 -10.55 6.03 -10.90
CA GLY A 245 -12.00 6.15 -10.91
C GLY A 245 -12.54 6.58 -12.27
N THR A 246 -11.96 7.60 -12.88
CA THR A 246 -12.38 8.09 -14.21
C THR A 246 -12.18 7.03 -15.29
N ALA A 247 -11.07 6.28 -15.26
CA ALA A 247 -10.85 5.14 -16.15
C ALA A 247 -11.87 4.03 -15.92
N LEU A 248 -12.14 3.68 -14.66
CA LEU A 248 -13.07 2.61 -14.28
C LEU A 248 -14.47 2.87 -14.82
N PHE A 249 -15.01 4.06 -14.57
CA PHE A 249 -16.36 4.44 -14.99
C PHE A 249 -16.41 4.80 -16.48
N GLY A 250 -15.43 5.56 -16.99
CA GLY A 250 -15.40 6.01 -18.38
C GLY A 250 -15.32 4.85 -19.38
N VAL A 251 -14.40 3.91 -19.16
CA VAL A 251 -14.25 2.73 -20.02
C VAL A 251 -15.46 1.81 -19.88
N SER A 252 -15.96 1.60 -18.67
CA SER A 252 -17.13 0.74 -18.45
C SER A 252 -18.40 1.31 -19.08
N TRP A 253 -18.58 2.63 -19.03
CA TRP A 253 -19.71 3.31 -19.67
C TRP A 253 -19.61 3.26 -21.20
N SER A 254 -18.41 3.50 -21.76
CA SER A 254 -18.17 3.41 -23.22
C SER A 254 -18.40 2.02 -23.79
N LEU A 255 -18.07 0.97 -23.04
CA LEU A 255 -18.30 -0.42 -23.48
C LEU A 255 -19.77 -0.83 -23.36
N ARG A 256 -20.52 -0.28 -22.41
CA ARG A 256 -21.97 -0.53 -22.27
C ARG A 256 -22.81 0.18 -23.33
N SER A 257 -22.35 1.33 -23.83
CA SER A 257 -23.04 2.07 -24.89
C SER A 257 -22.81 1.52 -26.29
N ARG A 258 -21.93 0.52 -26.45
CA ARG A 258 -21.77 -0.21 -27.72
C ARG A 258 -22.93 -1.20 -27.89
N PRO A 259 -23.77 -1.08 -28.93
CA PRO A 259 -24.83 -2.04 -29.20
C PRO A 259 -24.20 -3.42 -29.42
N SER A 260 -24.81 -4.46 -28.82
CA SER A 260 -24.38 -5.85 -28.96
C SER A 260 -24.26 -6.19 -30.44
N ARG A 261 -23.04 -6.46 -30.91
CA ARG A 261 -22.85 -7.07 -32.22
C ARG A 261 -23.42 -8.48 -32.13
N SER A 262 -24.57 -8.66 -32.78
CA SER A 262 -25.24 -9.92 -33.09
C SER A 262 -24.34 -10.89 -33.82
#